data_AF-A0A9E3L8Q0-F1
#
_entry.id   AF-A0A9E3L8Q0-F1
#
_cell.length_a   1.000
_cell.length_b   1.000
_cell.length_c   1.000
_cell.angle_alpha   90.00
_cell.angle_beta   90.00
_cell.angle_gamma   90.00
#
_symmetry.space_group_name_H-M   'P 1'
#
loop_
_entity.id
_entity.type
_entity.pdbx_description
1 polymer ?
#
loop_
_entity_poly.entity_id
_entity_poly.type
_entity_poly.pdbx_seq_one_letter_code
_entity_poly.pdbx_strand_id
1 'polypeptide(L)'
;MLELDCHEGRHAIEGVRCGAEVVAIDRSEANFARARSAADILGIDSAEWRKDEVRRIDPEQLGRFDAVSCSGIVGHLTAGEVSRVEYVVRMMVDAFRAELRGTKVSSTVYTHSQDG
;
A
#
# COMPACT_ATOMS: atom_id res chain seq x y z
N MET A 1 -2.00 -0.77 8.21
CA MET A 1 -2.33 -0.56 6.78
C MET A 1 -1.05 -0.58 5.95
N LEU A 2 -1.11 -1.17 4.76
CA LEU A 2 -0.04 -1.12 3.76
C LEU A 2 -0.49 -0.29 2.54
N GLU A 3 0.33 0.65 2.08
CA GLU A 3 0.14 1.34 0.80
C GLU A 3 1.25 0.97 -0.18
N LEU A 4 0.88 0.40 -1.32
CA LEU A 4 1.78 0.01 -2.40
C LEU A 4 1.80 1.08 -3.49
N ASP A 5 3.02 1.46 -3.90
CA ASP A 5 3.30 2.53 -4.86
C ASP A 5 2.71 3.87 -4.38
N CYS A 6 3.19 4.33 -3.21
CA CYS A 6 2.55 5.42 -2.47
C CYS A 6 2.77 6.82 -3.05
N HIS A 7 3.69 7.00 -3.99
CA HIS A 7 4.06 8.30 -4.57
C HIS A 7 4.33 9.35 -3.47
N GLU A 8 3.54 10.42 -3.46
CA GLU A 8 3.64 11.51 -2.48
C GLU A 8 2.97 11.18 -1.13
N GLY A 9 2.57 9.93 -0.90
CA GLY A 9 2.11 9.43 0.39
C GLY A 9 0.72 9.89 0.79
N ARG A 10 -0.14 10.29 -0.15
CA ARG A 10 -1.46 10.88 0.14
C ARG A 10 -2.32 9.98 1.04
N HIS A 11 -2.51 8.70 0.70
CA HIS A 11 -3.35 7.83 1.52
C HIS A 11 -2.61 7.34 2.76
N ALA A 12 -1.29 7.19 2.71
CA ALA A 12 -0.50 6.88 3.90
C ALA A 12 -0.67 7.95 4.98
N ILE A 13 -0.54 9.23 4.60
CA ILE A 13 -0.77 10.38 5.48
C ILE A 13 -2.20 10.36 6.04
N GLU A 14 -3.21 10.17 5.19
CA GLU A 14 -4.60 10.14 5.66
C GLU A 14 -4.90 8.94 6.56
N GLY A 15 -4.29 7.78 6.27
CA GLY A 15 -4.36 6.58 7.10
C GLY A 15 -3.83 6.86 8.51
N VAL A 16 -2.66 7.51 8.61
CA VAL A 16 -2.12 7.93 9.92
C VAL A 16 -3.05 8.92 10.62
N ARG A 17 -3.60 9.92 9.91
CA ARG A 17 -4.56 10.87 10.49
C ARG A 17 -5.83 10.20 11.01
N CYS A 18 -6.23 9.08 10.40
CA CYS A 18 -7.32 8.24 10.87
C CYS A 18 -6.93 7.28 12.00
N GLY A 19 -5.68 7.32 12.48
CA GLY A 19 -5.18 6.49 13.58
C GLY A 19 -4.66 5.12 13.15
N ALA A 20 -4.42 4.89 11.85
CA ALA A 20 -3.81 3.65 11.39
C ALA A 20 -2.29 3.67 11.58
N GLU A 21 -1.71 2.53 11.93
CA GLU A 21 -0.28 2.26 11.72
C GLU A 21 -0.06 1.99 10.23
N VAL A 22 0.85 2.72 9.59
CA VAL A 22 1.00 2.71 8.13
C VAL A 22 2.42 2.37 7.72
N VAL A 23 2.54 1.41 6.81
CA VAL A 23 3.73 1.17 5.99
C VAL A 23 3.44 1.58 4.56
N ALA A 24 4.26 2.47 4.01
CA ALA A 24 4.12 2.98 2.65
C ALA A 24 5.34 2.61 1.80
N ILE A 25 5.08 2.01 0.64
CA ILE A 25 6.10 1.48 -0.27
C ILE A 25 6.14 2.24 -1.58
N ASP A 26 7.32 2.65 -2.00
CA ASP A 26 7.59 3.22 -3.32
C ASP A 26 9.06 2.92 -3.70
N ARG A 27 9.35 2.84 -4.99
CA ARG A 27 10.72 2.61 -5.51
C ARG A 27 11.52 3.90 -5.64
N SER A 28 10.85 5.05 -5.69
CA SER A 28 11.38 6.37 -6.01
C SER A 28 11.71 7.16 -4.74
N GLU A 29 12.99 7.45 -4.53
CA GLU A 29 13.42 8.37 -3.46
C GLU A 29 12.86 9.78 -3.63
N ALA A 30 12.68 10.21 -4.89
CA ALA A 30 12.10 11.51 -5.16
C ALA A 30 10.65 11.60 -4.68
N ASN A 31 9.90 10.50 -4.80
CA ASN A 31 8.54 10.39 -4.27
C ASN A 31 8.57 10.45 -2.74
N PHE A 32 9.48 9.72 -2.08
CA PHE A 32 9.62 9.80 -0.62
C PHE A 32 10.04 11.18 -0.12
N ALA A 33 10.90 11.89 -0.83
CA ALA A 33 11.27 13.26 -0.44
C ALA A 33 10.04 14.16 -0.41
N ARG A 34 9.13 14.02 -1.39
CA ARG A 34 7.86 14.75 -1.41
C ARG A 34 6.91 14.28 -0.31
N ALA A 35 6.78 12.97 -0.13
CA ALA A 35 5.90 12.38 0.89
C ALA A 35 6.31 12.79 2.31
N ARG A 36 7.62 12.75 2.62
CA ARG A 36 8.16 13.19 3.92
C ARG A 36 7.96 14.69 4.12
N SER A 37 8.22 15.51 3.10
CA SER A 37 7.95 16.95 3.17
C SER A 37 6.47 17.25 3.45
N ALA A 38 5.55 16.54 2.79
CA ALA A 38 4.12 16.68 3.05
C ALA A 38 3.74 16.20 4.46
N ALA A 39 4.30 15.08 4.92
CA ALA A 39 4.10 14.56 6.27
C ALA A 39 4.59 15.55 7.33
N ASP A 40 5.78 16.13 7.16
CA ASP A 40 6.37 17.14 8.06
C ASP A 40 5.48 18.39 8.16
N ILE A 41 4.99 18.90 7.03
CA ILE A 41 4.07 20.05 6.98
C ILE A 41 2.77 19.76 7.75
N LEU A 42 2.31 18.51 7.71
CA LEU A 42 1.07 18.07 8.33
C LEU A 42 1.25 17.53 9.76
N GLY A 43 2.49 17.52 10.28
CA GLY A 43 2.82 17.02 11.62
C GLY A 43 2.64 15.51 11.76
N ILE A 44 2.91 14.74 10.71
CA ILE A 44 2.80 13.29 10.66
C ILE A 44 4.19 12.67 10.79
N ASP A 45 4.42 11.91 11.86
CA ASP A 45 5.73 11.32 12.20
C ASP A 45 5.73 9.79 12.30
N SER A 46 4.55 9.15 12.28
CA SER A 46 4.39 7.71 12.56
C SER A 46 4.24 6.81 11.32
N ALA A 47 4.29 7.38 10.10
CA ALA A 47 4.31 6.58 8.87
C ALA A 47 5.70 5.95 8.64
N GLU A 48 5.74 4.65 8.39
CA GLU A 48 6.95 3.95 7.98
C GLU A 48 7.10 3.99 6.45
N TRP A 49 8.20 4.60 5.97
CA TRP A 49 8.51 4.71 4.55
C TRP A 49 9.54 3.65 4.13
N ARG A 50 9.13 2.66 3.34
CA ARG A 50 9.99 1.55 2.88
C ARG A 50 10.24 1.62 1.39
N LYS A 51 11.50 1.77 0.99
CA LYS A 51 11.86 1.69 -0.42
C LYS A 51 11.84 0.26 -0.93
N ASP A 52 10.92 -0.04 -1.83
CA ASP A 52 10.84 -1.34 -2.48
C ASP A 52 10.14 -1.25 -3.86
N GLU A 53 10.29 -2.29 -4.67
CA GLU A 53 9.62 -2.42 -5.97
C GLU A 53 8.42 -3.36 -5.83
N VAL A 54 7.22 -2.80 -6.05
CA VAL A 54 5.94 -3.51 -5.88
C VAL A 54 5.83 -4.79 -6.72
N ARG A 55 6.53 -4.87 -7.85
CA ARG A 55 6.57 -6.09 -8.68
C ARG A 55 7.36 -7.25 -8.06
N ARG A 56 8.20 -6.97 -7.06
CA ARG A 56 9.18 -7.92 -6.50
C ARG A 56 8.99 -8.19 -5.02
N ILE A 57 7.99 -7.61 -4.39
CA ILE A 57 7.78 -7.77 -2.95
C ILE A 57 7.52 -9.22 -2.57
N ASP A 58 8.10 -9.57 -1.43
CA ASP A 58 7.89 -10.84 -0.74
C ASP A 58 6.89 -10.62 0.41
N PRO A 59 5.70 -11.24 0.36
CA PRO A 59 4.69 -11.08 1.41
C PRO A 59 5.19 -11.51 2.79
N GLU A 60 6.12 -12.47 2.88
CA GLU A 60 6.65 -12.93 4.16
C GLU A 60 7.54 -11.88 4.84
N GLN A 61 8.16 -10.99 4.05
CA GLN A 61 9.05 -9.93 4.54
C GLN A 61 8.31 -8.65 4.92
N LEU A 62 7.12 -8.41 4.37
CA LEU A 62 6.34 -7.21 4.66
C LEU A 62 5.55 -7.30 5.97
N GLY A 63 5.18 -8.50 6.38
CA GLY A 63 4.33 -8.74 7.54
C GLY A 63 2.84 -8.77 7.17
N ARG A 64 1.99 -8.47 8.15
CA ARG A 64 0.53 -8.62 8.06
C ARG A 64 -0.14 -7.28 8.24
N PHE A 65 -1.23 -7.05 7.51
CA PHE A 65 -1.93 -5.78 7.51
C PHE A 65 -3.44 -6.00 7.43
N ASP A 66 -4.19 -5.22 8.20
CA ASP A 66 -5.67 -5.23 8.18
C ASP A 66 -6.24 -4.74 6.85
N ALA A 67 -5.49 -3.89 6.15
CA ALA A 67 -5.86 -3.27 4.89
C ALA A 67 -4.62 -3.05 4.03
N VAL A 68 -4.77 -3.31 2.73
CA VAL A 68 -3.75 -3.05 1.70
C VAL A 68 -4.38 -2.19 0.60
N SER A 69 -3.74 -1.07 0.27
CA SER A 69 -4.09 -0.20 -0.85
C SER A 69 -3.04 -0.30 -1.95
N CYS A 70 -3.48 -0.43 -3.20
CA CYS A 70 -2.61 -0.47 -4.38
C CYS A 70 -3.30 0.32 -5.50
N SER A 71 -3.01 1.62 -5.57
CA SER A 71 -3.67 2.53 -6.52
C SER A 71 -2.69 3.26 -7.46
N GLY A 72 -1.42 3.41 -7.07
CA GLY A 72 -0.42 4.13 -7.88
C GLY A 72 0.06 3.38 -9.12
N ILE A 73 0.07 2.04 -9.08
CA ILE A 73 0.80 1.24 -10.09
C ILE A 73 -0.10 0.51 -11.08
N VAL A 74 -1.40 0.34 -10.79
CA VAL A 74 -2.24 -0.63 -11.50
C VAL A 74 -2.33 -0.35 -13.01
N GLY A 75 -2.30 0.92 -13.43
CA GLY A 75 -2.27 1.30 -14.86
C GLY A 75 -0.93 1.06 -15.58
N HIS A 76 0.12 0.69 -14.84
CA HIS A 76 1.49 0.48 -15.33
C HIS A 76 1.94 -0.99 -15.24
N LEU A 77 1.01 -1.89 -14.93
CA LEU A 77 1.27 -3.33 -14.83
C LEU A 77 0.77 -4.06 -16.07
N THR A 78 1.55 -5.04 -16.52
CA THR A 78 1.09 -6.09 -17.43
C THR A 78 0.07 -6.99 -16.72
N ALA A 79 -0.76 -7.72 -17.46
CA ALA A 79 -1.74 -8.65 -16.88
C ALA A 79 -1.12 -9.66 -15.91
N GLY A 80 0.08 -10.16 -16.22
CA GLY A 80 0.82 -11.07 -15.33
C GLY A 80 1.27 -10.39 -14.03
N GLU A 81 1.69 -9.12 -14.10
CA GLU A 81 2.08 -8.35 -12.91
C GLU A 81 0.86 -7.98 -12.06
N VAL A 82 -0.28 -7.62 -12.66
CA VAL A 82 -1.55 -7.42 -11.94
C VAL A 82 -1.92 -8.69 -11.17
N SER A 83 -1.87 -9.84 -11.84
CA SER A 83 -2.21 -11.14 -11.23
C SER A 83 -1.29 -11.48 -10.05
N ARG A 84 0.01 -11.14 -10.17
CA ARG A 84 0.98 -11.30 -9.08
C ARG A 84 0.68 -10.37 -7.91
N VAL A 85 0.46 -9.08 -8.16
CA VAL A 85 0.16 -8.10 -7.11
C VAL A 85 -1.14 -8.48 -6.39
N GLU A 86 -2.18 -8.87 -7.13
CA GLU A 86 -3.43 -9.38 -6.55
C GLU A 86 -3.18 -10.61 -5.68
N TYR A 87 -2.38 -11.57 -6.14
CA TYR A 87 -2.02 -12.76 -5.36
C TYR A 87 -1.32 -12.41 -4.05
N VAL A 88 -0.32 -11.51 -4.10
CA VAL A 88 0.43 -11.05 -2.92
C VAL A 88 -0.48 -10.32 -1.93
N VAL A 89 -1.31 -9.39 -2.41
CA VAL A 89 -2.30 -8.67 -1.58
C VAL A 89 -3.26 -9.67 -0.93
N ARG A 90 -3.77 -10.64 -1.69
CA ARG A 90 -4.67 -11.67 -1.17
C ARG A 90 -3.99 -12.53 -0.10
N MET A 91 -2.74 -12.93 -0.30
CA MET A 91 -1.98 -13.67 0.70
C MET A 91 -1.84 -12.90 2.02
N MET A 92 -1.48 -11.62 1.97
CA MET A 92 -1.32 -10.81 3.19
C MET A 92 -2.62 -10.69 3.97
N VAL A 93 -3.73 -10.51 3.27
CA VAL A 93 -5.06 -10.40 3.88
C VAL A 93 -5.55 -11.76 4.38
N ASP A 94 -5.38 -12.83 3.62
CA ASP A 94 -5.83 -14.18 4.01
C ASP A 94 -5.04 -14.74 5.20
N ALA A 95 -3.74 -14.45 5.26
CA ALA A 95 -2.91 -14.79 6.40
C ALA A 95 -3.49 -14.20 7.69
N PHE A 96 -3.87 -12.92 7.66
CA PHE A 96 -4.52 -12.24 8.77
C PHE A 96 -5.91 -12.81 9.09
N ARG A 97 -6.72 -13.15 8.07
CA ARG A 97 -8.05 -13.77 8.25
C ARG A 97 -8.01 -15.12 8.95
N ALA A 98 -6.99 -15.95 8.72
CA ALA A 98 -6.87 -17.25 9.36
C ALA A 98 -6.76 -17.15 10.90
N GLU A 99 -6.31 -16.00 11.41
CA GLU A 99 -6.20 -15.72 12.84
C GLU A 99 -7.50 -15.15 13.44
N LEU A 100 -8.32 -14.48 12.62
CA LEU A 100 -9.61 -13.88 13.01
C LEU A 100 -10.79 -14.71 12.49
N ARG A 101 -11.21 -15.74 13.23
CA ARG A 101 -12.40 -16.55 12.88
C ARG A 101 -13.65 -15.66 12.78
N GLY A 102 -14.14 -15.39 11.55
CA GLY A 102 -15.53 -14.97 11.30
C GLY A 102 -15.78 -13.59 10.67
N THR A 103 -14.77 -12.82 10.27
CA THR A 103 -15.00 -11.48 9.67
C THR A 103 -15.20 -11.55 8.14
N LYS A 104 -16.30 -10.98 7.63
CA LYS A 104 -16.53 -10.78 6.20
C LYS A 104 -15.54 -9.75 5.66
N VAL A 105 -14.85 -10.10 4.57
CA VAL A 105 -13.97 -9.15 3.87
C VAL A 105 -14.41 -9.02 2.42
N SER A 106 -14.57 -7.78 1.95
CA SER A 106 -14.74 -7.47 0.53
C SER A 106 -13.42 -6.97 -0.04
N SER A 107 -12.93 -7.60 -1.10
CA SER A 107 -11.88 -7.03 -1.95
C SER A 107 -12.53 -6.28 -3.10
N THR A 108 -12.30 -4.96 -3.17
CA THR A 108 -12.74 -4.16 -4.32
C THR A 108 -11.49 -3.59 -5.00
N VAL A 109 -11.25 -4.01 -6.23
CA VAL A 109 -10.22 -3.41 -7.08
C VAL A 109 -10.85 -2.20 -7.76
N TYR A 110 -10.46 -1.00 -7.34
CA TYR A 110 -10.81 0.24 -8.04
C TYR A 110 -9.65 0.63 -8.95
N THR A 111 -9.85 0.54 -10.26
CA THR A 111 -8.94 1.16 -11.24
C THR A 111 -9.48 2.54 -11.57
N HIS A 112 -8.78 3.61 -11.16
CA HIS A 112 -8.98 4.92 -11.78
C HIS A 112 -8.09 5.00 -13.02
N SER A 113 -8.70 5.11 -14.21
CA SER A 113 -7.98 5.65 -15.36
C SER A 113 -7.70 7.11 -15.04
N GLN A 114 -6.42 7.52 -15.05
CA GLN A 114 -6.13 8.92 -15.33
C GLN A 114 -6.30 9.09 -16.84
N ASP A 115 -7.53 9.34 -17.25
CA ASP A 115 -7.79 9.87 -18.59
C ASP A 115 -7.27 11.31 -18.58
N GLY A 116 -6.23 11.55 -19.38
CA GLY A 116 -5.56 12.84 -19.55
C GLY A 116 -6.35 13.84 -20.38
#